data_AF-A0A2P2L421-F1
#
_entry.id   AF-A0A2P2L421-F1
#
_cell.length_a   1.000
_cell.length_b   1.000
_cell.length_c   1.000
_cell.angle_alpha   90.00
_cell.angle_beta   90.00
_cell.angle_gamma   90.00
#
_symmetry.space_group_name_H-M   'P 1'
#
loop_
_entity.id
_entity.type
_entity.pdbx_description
1 polymer ?
#
loop_
_entity_poly.entity_id
_entity_poly.type
_entity_poly.pdbx_seq_one_letter_code
_entity_poly.pdbx_strand_id
1 'polypeptide(L)'
;MVEIWITLTLILLLIGFTLVSVVIMQTYDRPFIQKWLKLGNRTCPLTQQVLSHTILTPNHLIREMISQWCKNQGLELPDPIHYLNEEGLTEADRDHFLSLLGKMSSTFPEQKEAAKELRLLTKRMPSFRALFGESVDAIPQLLSPLAESNSVSAIQHELQEDVITTLLNLSIHDGNKKLVAETPMVISLLMEALRTGTIETRTNAAAAFFTLSALDSNKALIGKSGAMKLLLDLLEEGHPLAMKDVASAIFNLCVIHENKARAVRDGAVKVIVMKIMSGVHVDELLAILAMLSSHQKAVEEIGDLGGVPCLLRIIRESNCERNKENCIAILHTICLNDRTKWKTLREEESAYGTISKLALDGTSRAKRKANGILERLKRAVNLTHTA
;
A
#
# COMPACT_ATOMS: atom_id res chain seq x y z
N MET A 1 9.63 -12.34 17.71
CA MET A 1 10.11 -11.02 17.24
C MET A 1 11.41 -11.13 16.41
N VAL A 2 12.33 -12.04 16.76
CA VAL A 2 13.53 -12.35 15.96
C VAL A 2 13.19 -13.08 14.64
N GLU A 3 12.16 -13.92 14.61
CA GLU A 3 11.73 -14.59 13.37
C GLU A 3 11.13 -13.66 12.32
N ILE A 4 10.40 -12.61 12.72
CA ILE A 4 9.81 -11.63 11.78
C ILE A 4 10.90 -10.77 11.10
N TRP A 5 11.99 -10.49 11.82
CA TRP A 5 13.17 -9.84 11.24
C TRP A 5 13.91 -10.78 10.28
N ILE A 6 13.99 -12.07 10.59
CA ILE A 6 14.56 -13.06 9.66
C ILE A 6 13.69 -13.16 8.39
N THR A 7 12.35 -13.15 8.49
CA THR A 7 11.46 -13.19 7.32
C THR A 7 11.48 -11.91 6.48
N LEU A 8 11.55 -10.71 7.09
CA LEU A 8 11.69 -9.45 6.34
C LEU A 8 13.07 -9.30 5.69
N THR A 9 14.13 -9.78 6.36
CA THR A 9 15.48 -9.81 5.79
C THR A 9 15.56 -10.83 4.64
N LEU A 10 14.80 -11.92 4.72
CA LEU A 10 14.67 -12.91 3.64
C LEU A 10 13.84 -12.45 2.45
N ILE A 11 12.79 -11.65 2.66
CA ILE A 11 12.04 -11.01 1.57
C ILE A 11 12.90 -9.95 0.86
N LEU A 12 13.80 -9.28 1.57
CA LEU A 12 14.80 -8.40 0.96
C LEU A 12 15.89 -9.20 0.23
N LEU A 13 16.36 -10.32 0.78
CA LEU A 13 17.38 -11.17 0.12
C LEU A 13 16.90 -11.80 -1.21
N LEU A 14 15.58 -11.93 -1.43
CA LEU A 14 15.00 -12.35 -2.71
C LEU A 14 14.94 -11.22 -3.76
N ILE A 15 15.24 -9.97 -3.37
CA ILE A 15 15.29 -8.79 -4.24
C ILE A 15 16.74 -8.28 -4.32
N GLY A 16 17.64 -9.08 -4.88
CA GLY A 16 18.86 -8.59 -5.53
C GLY A 16 19.77 -7.58 -4.79
N PHE A 17 19.82 -7.56 -3.46
CA PHE A 17 20.68 -6.62 -2.73
C PHE A 17 22.10 -7.15 -2.59
N THR A 18 23.08 -6.32 -2.97
CA THR A 18 24.49 -6.57 -2.70
C THR A 18 24.90 -5.84 -1.42
N LEU A 19 25.56 -6.55 -0.52
CA LEU A 19 26.07 -5.99 0.73
C LEU A 19 27.50 -5.46 0.52
N VAL A 20 27.78 -4.28 1.06
CA VAL A 20 29.05 -3.57 0.85
C VAL A 20 29.63 -3.13 2.18
N SER A 21 30.95 -3.28 2.32
CA SER A 21 31.74 -2.86 3.47
C SER A 21 32.30 -1.45 3.28
N VAL A 22 32.27 -0.67 4.37
CA VAL A 22 33.06 0.56 4.51
C VAL A 22 34.16 0.29 5.56
N VAL A 23 35.29 1.03 5.49
CA VAL A 23 36.57 0.87 6.25
C VAL A 23 36.46 0.53 7.75
N ILE A 24 35.29 0.64 8.36
CA ILE A 24 35.02 0.36 9.78
C ILE A 24 34.45 -1.06 10.00
N MET A 25 34.61 -1.98 9.03
CA MET A 25 34.14 -3.38 9.15
C MET A 25 32.61 -3.51 9.35
N GLN A 26 31.86 -2.48 8.97
CA GLN A 26 30.39 -2.48 9.00
C GLN A 26 29.86 -2.76 7.59
N THR A 27 28.89 -3.66 7.51
CA THR A 27 28.25 -4.05 6.25
C THR A 27 26.90 -3.36 6.14
N TYR A 28 26.68 -2.67 5.03
CA TYR A 28 25.41 -2.02 4.73
C TYR A 28 24.80 -2.59 3.46
N ASP A 29 23.48 -2.45 3.36
CA ASP A 29 22.79 -2.58 2.09
C ASP A 29 23.27 -1.50 1.11
N ARG A 30 23.68 -1.91 -0.10
CA ARG A 30 24.32 -1.02 -1.09
C ARG A 30 23.46 0.19 -1.46
N PRO A 31 22.15 0.06 -1.76
CA PRO A 31 21.31 1.21 -2.13
C PRO A 31 21.16 2.20 -0.97
N PHE A 32 21.09 1.70 0.27
CA PHE A 32 21.01 2.54 1.46
C PHE A 32 22.29 3.38 1.62
N ILE A 33 23.46 2.74 1.61
CA ILE A 33 24.73 3.46 1.82
C ILE A 33 25.08 4.35 0.62
N GLN A 34 24.74 3.95 -0.60
CA GLN A 34 24.88 4.81 -1.78
C GLN A 34 24.01 6.06 -1.69
N LYS A 35 22.73 5.92 -1.30
CA LYS A 35 21.84 7.08 -1.11
C LYS A 35 22.37 8.01 -0.03
N TRP A 36 22.84 7.46 1.07
CA TRP A 36 23.46 8.21 2.16
C TRP A 36 24.66 9.03 1.70
N LEU A 37 25.57 8.44 0.92
CA LEU A 37 26.74 9.12 0.37
C LEU A 37 26.37 10.16 -0.70
N LYS A 38 25.37 9.88 -1.56
CA LYS A 38 24.87 10.81 -2.59
C LYS A 38 24.25 12.07 -2.00
N LEU A 39 23.69 11.99 -0.79
CA LEU A 39 23.19 13.14 -0.03
C LEU A 39 24.30 14.01 0.58
N GLY A 40 25.57 13.71 0.29
CA GLY A 40 26.73 14.46 0.77
C GLY A 40 27.21 14.06 2.17
N ASN A 41 26.57 13.07 2.80
CA ASN A 41 26.98 12.61 4.12
C ASN A 41 28.35 11.91 4.02
N ARG A 42 29.30 12.36 4.84
CA ARG A 42 30.66 11.80 4.92
C ARG A 42 30.91 11.06 6.23
N THR A 43 29.86 10.71 6.95
CA THR A 43 29.92 9.94 8.19
C THR A 43 29.32 8.55 8.01
N CYS A 44 29.82 7.60 8.78
CA CYS A 44 29.26 6.26 8.90
C CYS A 44 27.87 6.34 9.59
N PRO A 45 26.78 5.80 9.00
CA PRO A 45 25.43 5.93 9.58
C PRO A 45 25.31 5.40 11.02
N LEU A 46 25.98 4.29 11.32
CA LEU A 46 25.90 3.63 12.61
C LEU A 46 26.90 4.20 13.63
N THR A 47 28.17 4.34 13.24
CA THR A 47 29.24 4.73 14.17
C THR A 47 29.46 6.23 14.24
N GLN A 48 28.83 7.01 13.36
CA GLN A 48 28.98 8.46 13.22
C GLN A 48 30.43 8.94 12.96
N GLN A 49 31.34 8.01 12.69
CA GLN A 49 32.73 8.33 12.37
C GLN A 49 32.87 8.86 10.95
N VAL A 50 33.78 9.82 10.75
CA VAL A 50 34.07 10.37 9.42
C VAL A 50 34.73 9.31 8.54
N LEU A 51 34.22 9.16 7.32
CA LEU A 51 34.73 8.22 6.33
C LEU A 51 35.95 8.81 5.63
N SER A 52 37.07 8.09 5.64
CA SER A 52 38.29 8.47 4.92
C SER A 52 38.12 8.45 3.40
N HIS A 53 37.27 7.57 2.89
CA HIS A 53 36.89 7.51 1.48
C HIS A 53 35.45 7.01 1.32
N THR A 54 34.83 7.32 0.19
CA THR A 54 33.47 6.88 -0.17
C THR A 54 33.45 5.65 -1.08
N ILE A 55 34.60 4.97 -1.22
CA ILE A 55 34.71 3.73 -2.00
C ILE A 55 33.98 2.61 -1.26
N LEU A 56 33.13 1.91 -2.02
CA LEU A 56 32.25 0.85 -1.58
C LEU A 56 32.85 -0.51 -1.99
N THR A 57 33.31 -1.30 -1.04
CA THR A 57 33.92 -2.62 -1.31
C THR A 57 32.90 -3.76 -1.12
N PRO A 58 32.64 -4.59 -2.13
CA PRO A 58 31.72 -5.74 -1.98
C PRO A 58 32.16 -6.68 -0.84
N ASN A 59 31.19 -7.18 -0.06
CA ASN A 59 31.46 -8.19 0.98
C ASN A 59 31.28 -9.61 0.43
N HIS A 60 32.36 -10.17 -0.12
CA HIS A 60 32.35 -11.52 -0.70
C HIS A 60 32.11 -12.63 0.33
N LEU A 61 32.52 -12.43 1.59
CA LEU A 61 32.34 -13.42 2.67
C LEU A 61 30.87 -13.59 3.02
N ILE A 62 30.15 -12.50 3.23
CA ILE A 62 28.71 -12.55 3.52
C ILE A 62 27.94 -13.10 2.31
N ARG A 63 28.37 -12.76 1.08
CA ARG A 63 27.78 -13.32 -0.14
C ARG A 63 27.92 -14.85 -0.18
N GLU A 64 29.10 -15.38 0.17
CA GLU A 64 29.33 -16.83 0.21
C GLU A 64 28.49 -17.49 1.32
N MET A 65 28.36 -16.86 2.49
CA MET A 65 27.50 -17.35 3.57
C MET A 65 26.02 -17.42 3.16
N ILE A 66 25.52 -16.39 2.48
CA ILE A 66 24.15 -16.36 1.93
C ILE A 66 23.99 -17.46 0.87
N SER A 67 25.00 -17.63 -0.01
CA SER A 67 25.02 -18.68 -1.03
C SER A 67 24.89 -20.07 -0.45
N GLN A 68 25.69 -20.37 0.57
CA GLN A 68 25.66 -21.65 1.27
C GLN A 68 24.34 -21.87 2.02
N TRP A 69 23.82 -20.82 2.68
CA TRP A 69 22.54 -20.90 3.36
C TRP A 69 21.39 -21.18 2.38
N CYS A 70 21.32 -20.47 1.25
CA CYS A 70 20.29 -20.69 0.22
C CYS A 70 20.35 -22.12 -0.35
N LYS A 71 21.57 -22.62 -0.64
CA LYS A 71 21.76 -24.01 -1.08
C LYS A 71 21.25 -25.01 -0.04
N ASN A 72 21.50 -24.78 1.25
CA ASN A 72 21.02 -25.63 2.33
C ASN A 72 19.49 -25.59 2.51
N GLN A 73 18.82 -24.56 1.99
CA GLN A 73 17.35 -24.43 2.00
C GLN A 73 16.69 -24.83 0.68
N GLY A 74 17.45 -25.33 -0.31
CA GLY A 74 16.92 -25.70 -1.62
C GLY A 74 16.53 -24.50 -2.50
N LEU A 75 17.07 -23.31 -2.23
CA LEU A 75 16.83 -22.09 -2.99
C LEU A 75 17.94 -21.88 -4.02
N GLU A 76 17.58 -21.77 -5.30
CA GLU A 76 18.52 -21.36 -6.36
C GLU A 76 18.71 -19.84 -6.34
N LEU A 77 19.96 -19.40 -6.12
CA LEU A 77 20.33 -18.01 -6.28
C LEU A 77 20.59 -17.71 -7.76
N PRO A 78 20.08 -16.59 -8.31
CA PRO A 78 20.39 -16.17 -9.67
C PRO A 78 21.90 -15.89 -9.86
N ASP A 79 22.40 -16.22 -11.05
CA ASP A 79 23.82 -16.31 -11.40
C ASP A 79 24.62 -15.00 -11.14
N PRO A 80 25.86 -15.05 -10.60
CA PRO A 80 26.63 -13.89 -10.15
C PRO A 80 27.00 -12.83 -11.19
N ILE A 81 26.93 -13.15 -12.49
CA ILE A 81 27.45 -12.31 -13.58
C ILE A 81 26.56 -11.09 -13.82
N HIS A 82 25.27 -11.14 -13.46
CA HIS A 82 24.33 -10.03 -13.74
C HIS A 82 24.26 -8.93 -12.67
N TYR A 83 24.90 -9.10 -11.51
CA TYR A 83 24.91 -8.08 -10.44
C TYR A 83 26.18 -7.22 -10.41
N LEU A 84 27.14 -7.49 -11.29
CA LEU A 84 28.37 -6.69 -11.43
C LEU A 84 28.19 -5.49 -12.37
N ASN A 85 27.12 -5.47 -13.19
CA ASN A 85 26.78 -4.33 -14.03
C ASN A 85 25.70 -3.46 -13.35
N GLU A 86 26.07 -2.84 -12.23
CA GLU A 86 25.51 -1.52 -11.86
C GLU A 86 26.36 -0.39 -12.47
N GLU A 87 27.01 -0.64 -13.61
CA GLU A 87 27.15 0.42 -14.60
C GLU A 87 25.73 0.77 -15.08
N GLY A 88 25.43 2.06 -15.23
CA GLY A 88 24.11 2.50 -15.63
C GLY A 88 23.63 1.82 -16.91
N LEU A 89 22.33 1.93 -17.20
CA LEU A 89 21.72 1.49 -18.45
C LEU A 89 22.68 1.74 -19.62
N THR A 90 23.03 0.67 -20.33
CA THR A 90 23.89 0.76 -21.51
C THR A 90 23.12 1.41 -22.66
N GLU A 91 23.83 1.83 -23.70
CA GLU A 91 23.18 2.27 -24.94
C GLU A 91 22.36 1.14 -25.57
N ALA A 92 22.87 -0.10 -25.53
CA ALA A 92 22.15 -1.28 -25.98
C ALA A 92 20.84 -1.53 -25.20
N ASP A 93 20.82 -1.28 -23.88
CA ASP A 93 19.58 -1.38 -23.08
C ASP A 93 18.54 -0.34 -23.52
N ARG A 94 18.98 0.88 -23.85
CA ARG A 94 18.09 1.94 -24.36
C ARG A 94 17.57 1.62 -25.74
N ASP A 95 18.43 1.14 -26.63
CA ASP A 95 18.03 0.72 -27.98
C ASP A 95 17.04 -0.44 -27.91
N HIS A 96 17.29 -1.41 -27.02
CA HIS A 96 16.37 -2.51 -26.77
C HIS A 96 15.02 -2.01 -26.26
N PHE A 97 15.02 -1.09 -25.28
CA PHE A 97 13.80 -0.46 -24.77
C PHE A 97 13.00 0.24 -25.87
N LEU A 98 13.65 1.07 -26.70
CA LEU A 98 13.00 1.76 -27.82
C LEU A 98 12.48 0.77 -28.86
N SER A 99 13.22 -0.31 -29.14
CA SER A 99 12.78 -1.39 -30.03
C SER A 99 11.50 -2.06 -29.51
N LEU A 100 11.44 -2.38 -28.21
CA LEU A 100 10.26 -2.95 -27.58
C LEU A 100 9.05 -2.01 -27.63
N LEU A 101 9.24 -0.72 -27.34
CA LEU A 101 8.17 0.29 -27.47
C LEU A 101 7.67 0.43 -28.91
N GLY A 102 8.57 0.38 -29.89
CA GLY A 102 8.19 0.37 -31.30
C GLY A 102 7.29 -0.83 -31.64
N LYS A 103 7.64 -2.02 -31.15
CA LYS A 103 6.86 -3.26 -31.32
C LYS A 103 5.46 -3.20 -30.70
N MET A 104 5.22 -2.34 -29.70
CA MET A 104 3.89 -2.13 -29.14
C MET A 104 2.90 -1.53 -30.17
N SER A 105 3.38 -0.89 -31.23
CA SER A 105 2.52 -0.37 -32.31
C SER A 105 2.56 -1.24 -33.58
N SER A 106 3.13 -2.45 -33.50
CA SER A 106 3.29 -3.37 -34.63
C SER A 106 2.20 -4.45 -34.66
N THR A 107 2.52 -5.66 -35.13
CA THR A 107 1.55 -6.76 -35.22
C THR A 107 1.25 -7.34 -33.85
N PHE A 108 0.05 -7.91 -33.66
CA PHE A 108 -0.38 -8.47 -32.38
C PHE A 108 0.58 -9.49 -31.73
N PRO A 109 1.21 -10.43 -32.47
CA PRO A 109 2.23 -11.31 -31.89
C PRO A 109 3.45 -10.56 -31.34
N GLU A 110 3.91 -9.53 -32.06
CA GLU A 110 5.04 -8.69 -31.62
C GLU A 110 4.66 -7.83 -30.42
N GLN A 111 3.44 -7.30 -30.38
CA GLN A 111 2.91 -6.57 -29.22
C GLN A 111 2.92 -7.44 -27.97
N LYS A 112 2.47 -8.70 -28.08
CA LYS A 112 2.43 -9.65 -26.97
C LYS A 112 3.83 -10.00 -26.48
N GLU A 113 4.75 -10.29 -27.39
CA GLU A 113 6.15 -10.56 -27.04
C GLU A 113 6.79 -9.34 -26.35
N ALA A 114 6.59 -8.15 -26.90
CA ALA A 114 7.15 -6.92 -26.38
C ALA A 114 6.58 -6.57 -24.99
N ALA A 115 5.26 -6.67 -24.79
CA ALA A 115 4.63 -6.41 -23.50
C ALA A 115 5.14 -7.36 -22.40
N LYS A 116 5.30 -8.65 -22.74
CA LYS A 116 5.85 -9.65 -21.81
C LYS A 116 7.29 -9.33 -21.43
N GLU A 117 8.12 -8.94 -22.39
CA GLU A 117 9.52 -8.58 -22.13
C GLU A 117 9.63 -7.29 -21.30
N LEU A 118 8.82 -6.27 -21.62
CA LEU A 118 8.72 -5.04 -20.81
C LEU A 118 8.29 -5.33 -19.38
N ARG A 119 7.32 -6.24 -19.17
CA ARG A 119 6.93 -6.71 -17.82
C ARG A 119 8.12 -7.33 -17.09
N LEU A 120 8.89 -8.20 -17.74
CA LEU A 120 10.04 -8.89 -17.14
C LEU A 120 11.17 -7.91 -16.79
N LEU A 121 11.54 -7.02 -17.71
CA LEU A 121 12.61 -6.04 -17.51
C LEU A 121 12.26 -5.03 -16.41
N THR A 122 11.05 -4.47 -16.42
CA THR A 122 10.58 -3.57 -15.37
C THR A 122 10.46 -4.26 -14.01
N LYS A 123 10.17 -5.57 -13.96
CA LYS A 123 10.18 -6.34 -12.72
C LYS A 123 11.60 -6.47 -12.16
N ARG A 124 12.58 -6.82 -12.99
CA ARG A 124 13.95 -7.18 -12.58
C ARG A 124 14.86 -5.96 -12.35
N MET A 125 14.67 -4.88 -13.10
CA MET A 125 15.63 -3.77 -13.15
C MET A 125 14.96 -2.44 -12.78
N PRO A 126 15.26 -1.88 -11.59
CA PRO A 126 14.74 -0.56 -11.20
C PRO A 126 15.14 0.55 -12.17
N SER A 127 16.34 0.49 -12.75
CA SER A 127 16.81 1.43 -13.77
C SER A 127 15.96 1.37 -15.04
N PHE A 128 15.50 0.19 -15.46
CA PHE A 128 14.64 0.03 -16.62
C PHE A 128 13.26 0.68 -16.41
N ARG A 129 12.76 0.74 -15.17
CA ARG A 129 11.56 1.52 -14.84
C ARG A 129 11.81 3.01 -15.13
N ALA A 130 12.99 3.53 -14.77
CA ALA A 130 13.32 4.95 -14.93
C ALA A 130 13.31 5.40 -16.41
N LEU A 131 13.59 4.51 -17.37
CA LEU A 131 13.53 4.80 -18.81
C LEU A 131 12.17 5.33 -19.26
N PHE A 132 11.08 4.84 -18.67
CA PHE A 132 9.74 5.32 -18.99
C PHE A 132 9.51 6.79 -18.56
N GLY A 133 10.34 7.31 -17.65
CA GLY A 133 10.36 8.71 -17.27
C GLY A 133 11.25 9.59 -18.14
N GLU A 134 12.10 9.00 -19.02
CA GLU A 134 12.99 9.75 -19.92
C GLU A 134 12.24 10.29 -21.16
N SER A 135 11.10 9.70 -21.53
CA SER A 135 10.28 10.12 -22.67
C SER A 135 8.79 10.18 -22.30
N VAL A 136 8.12 11.27 -22.68
CA VAL A 136 6.69 11.50 -22.44
C VAL A 136 5.84 10.47 -23.20
N ASP A 137 6.32 9.97 -24.35
CA ASP A 137 5.57 9.05 -25.20
C ASP A 137 5.75 7.58 -24.81
N ALA A 138 6.66 7.26 -23.89
CA ALA A 138 6.96 5.87 -23.52
C ALA A 138 5.74 5.14 -22.94
N ILE A 139 5.01 5.77 -22.02
CA ILE A 139 3.79 5.18 -21.46
C ILE A 139 2.67 5.15 -22.50
N PRO A 140 2.34 6.23 -23.24
CA PRO A 140 1.39 6.16 -24.35
C PRO A 140 1.67 5.04 -25.36
N GLN A 141 2.93 4.83 -25.75
CA GLN A 141 3.32 3.75 -26.66
C GLN A 141 3.11 2.36 -26.04
N LEU A 142 3.38 2.18 -24.74
CA LEU A 142 3.04 0.94 -24.03
C LEU A 142 1.52 0.65 -24.09
N LEU A 143 0.68 1.67 -24.10
CA LEU A 143 -0.77 1.53 -24.08
C LEU A 143 -1.41 1.41 -25.47
N SER A 144 -0.67 1.66 -26.56
CA SER A 144 -1.24 1.73 -27.91
C SER A 144 -2.03 0.49 -28.34
N PRO A 145 -1.64 -0.77 -28.02
CA PRO A 145 -2.45 -1.94 -28.38
C PRO A 145 -3.85 -1.95 -27.76
N LEU A 146 -4.01 -1.30 -26.61
CA LEU A 146 -5.24 -1.32 -25.83
C LEU A 146 -6.14 -0.11 -26.12
N ALA A 147 -5.64 0.88 -26.86
CA ALA A 147 -6.39 2.08 -27.21
C ALA A 147 -7.39 1.86 -28.35
N GLU A 148 -7.12 0.89 -29.24
CA GLU A 148 -7.88 0.68 -30.48
C GLU A 148 -8.87 -0.50 -30.41
N SER A 149 -8.81 -1.33 -29.36
CA SER A 149 -9.60 -2.56 -29.28
C SER A 149 -10.97 -2.35 -28.64
N ASN A 150 -12.03 -2.42 -29.46
CA ASN A 150 -13.42 -2.46 -29.01
C ASN A 150 -13.96 -3.90 -28.78
N SER A 151 -13.13 -4.95 -28.86
CA SER A 151 -13.62 -6.34 -28.76
C SER A 151 -12.68 -7.25 -27.97
N VAL A 152 -13.12 -7.63 -26.77
CA VAL A 152 -12.40 -8.49 -25.80
C VAL A 152 -12.28 -9.92 -26.33
N SER A 153 -11.07 -10.35 -26.68
CA SER A 153 -10.75 -11.76 -26.94
C SER A 153 -9.82 -12.33 -25.86
N ALA A 154 -9.82 -13.65 -25.66
CA ALA A 154 -8.97 -14.33 -24.67
C ALA A 154 -7.48 -13.92 -24.77
N ILE A 155 -6.99 -13.73 -26.00
CA ILE A 155 -5.57 -13.40 -26.24
C ILE A 155 -5.26 -11.94 -25.87
N GLN A 156 -6.26 -11.04 -25.90
CA GLN A 156 -6.11 -9.67 -25.42
C GLN A 156 -6.04 -9.58 -23.90
N HIS A 157 -6.58 -10.55 -23.15
CA HIS A 157 -6.44 -10.59 -21.70
C HIS A 157 -5.00 -10.81 -21.25
N GLU A 158 -4.24 -11.67 -21.95
CA GLU A 158 -2.82 -11.86 -21.65
C GLU A 158 -2.00 -10.59 -21.89
N LEU A 159 -2.25 -9.93 -23.04
CA LEU A 159 -1.60 -8.65 -23.35
C LEU A 159 -1.96 -7.56 -22.32
N GLN A 160 -3.24 -7.47 -21.94
CA GLN A 160 -3.70 -6.53 -20.93
C GLN A 160 -3.04 -6.81 -19.57
N GLU A 161 -2.93 -8.08 -19.16
CA GLU A 161 -2.26 -8.44 -17.91
C GLU A 161 -0.79 -8.00 -17.91
N ASP A 162 -0.07 -8.22 -19.00
CA ASP A 162 1.34 -7.82 -19.13
C ASP A 162 1.50 -6.30 -19.07
N VAL A 163 0.62 -5.55 -19.73
CA VAL A 163 0.60 -4.07 -19.69
C VAL A 163 0.25 -3.57 -18.29
N ILE A 164 -0.79 -4.11 -17.64
CA ILE A 164 -1.21 -3.72 -16.28
C ILE A 164 -0.09 -4.02 -15.27
N THR A 165 0.57 -5.16 -15.41
CA THR A 165 1.69 -5.53 -14.53
C THR A 165 2.90 -4.63 -14.78
N THR A 166 3.15 -4.23 -16.03
CA THR A 166 4.17 -3.24 -16.35
C THR A 166 3.84 -1.90 -15.69
N LEU A 167 2.59 -1.41 -15.78
CA LEU A 167 2.16 -0.18 -15.11
C LEU A 167 2.34 -0.23 -13.59
N LEU A 168 2.06 -1.38 -12.94
CA LEU A 168 2.39 -1.61 -11.53
C LEU A 168 3.89 -1.51 -11.26
N ASN A 169 4.72 -2.13 -12.09
CA ASN A 169 6.18 -2.04 -11.95
C ASN A 169 6.69 -0.61 -12.16
N LEU A 170 6.05 0.19 -13.01
CA LEU A 170 6.38 1.61 -13.16
C LEU A 170 5.93 2.41 -11.94
N SER A 171 4.74 2.12 -11.40
CA SER A 171 4.18 2.86 -10.26
C SER A 171 4.94 2.65 -8.95
N ILE A 172 5.73 1.57 -8.79
CA ILE A 172 6.61 1.41 -7.63
C ILE A 172 7.84 2.34 -7.66
N HIS A 173 8.22 2.89 -8.83
CA HIS A 173 9.31 3.85 -8.92
C HIS A 173 8.80 5.28 -8.62
N ASP A 174 9.35 5.92 -7.59
CA ASP A 174 8.99 7.28 -7.18
C ASP A 174 8.99 8.33 -8.30
N GLY A 175 9.99 8.31 -9.19
CA GLY A 175 10.10 9.26 -10.32
C GLY A 175 8.96 9.13 -11.34
N ASN A 176 8.38 7.92 -11.46
CA ASN A 176 7.34 7.64 -12.45
C ASN A 176 5.92 7.85 -11.93
N LYS A 177 5.71 7.88 -10.60
CA LYS A 177 4.34 7.89 -10.03
C LYS A 177 3.48 9.02 -10.59
N LYS A 178 4.02 10.23 -10.68
CA LYS A 178 3.29 11.38 -11.21
C LYS A 178 2.97 11.19 -12.69
N LEU A 179 4.00 10.85 -13.48
CA LEU A 179 3.86 10.62 -14.92
C LEU A 179 2.82 9.53 -15.21
N VAL A 180 2.94 8.35 -14.59
CA VAL A 180 2.01 7.22 -14.78
C VAL A 180 0.56 7.63 -14.47
N ALA A 181 0.32 8.36 -13.38
CA ALA A 181 -1.04 8.76 -13.03
C ALA A 181 -1.60 9.86 -13.95
N GLU A 182 -0.77 10.79 -14.41
CA GLU A 182 -1.16 11.91 -15.26
C GLU A 182 -1.26 11.54 -16.75
N THR A 183 -0.61 10.44 -17.18
CA THR A 183 -0.74 9.93 -18.54
C THR A 183 -2.21 9.59 -18.85
N PRO A 184 -2.80 10.14 -19.93
CA PRO A 184 -4.15 9.81 -20.34
C PRO A 184 -4.36 8.30 -20.46
N MET A 185 -5.60 7.85 -20.22
CA MET A 185 -6.01 6.43 -20.26
C MET A 185 -5.49 5.52 -19.15
N VAL A 186 -4.36 5.80 -18.48
CA VAL A 186 -3.81 4.89 -17.44
C VAL A 186 -4.84 4.60 -16.35
N ILE A 187 -5.43 5.65 -15.76
CA ILE A 187 -6.43 5.46 -14.69
C ILE A 187 -7.66 4.71 -15.22
N SER A 188 -8.15 5.05 -16.42
CA SER A 188 -9.29 4.39 -17.04
C SER A 188 -9.01 2.90 -17.30
N LEU A 189 -7.80 2.57 -17.74
CA LEU A 189 -7.38 1.19 -18.02
C LEU A 189 -7.24 0.38 -16.72
N LEU A 190 -6.64 0.96 -15.67
CA LEU A 190 -6.58 0.33 -14.35
C LEU A 190 -7.98 0.10 -13.77
N MET A 191 -8.92 1.02 -14.00
CA MET A 191 -10.32 0.85 -13.60
C MET A 191 -11.01 -0.25 -14.39
N GLU A 192 -10.76 -0.36 -15.70
CA GLU A 192 -11.29 -1.47 -16.50
C GLU A 192 -10.74 -2.82 -16.04
N ALA A 193 -9.43 -2.88 -15.78
CA ALA A 193 -8.78 -4.06 -15.20
C ALA A 193 -9.39 -4.49 -13.85
N LEU A 194 -9.76 -3.54 -12.97
CA LEU A 194 -10.48 -3.85 -11.72
C LEU A 194 -11.86 -4.49 -11.95
N ARG A 195 -12.53 -4.11 -13.04
CA ARG A 195 -13.91 -4.51 -13.35
C ARG A 195 -13.99 -5.86 -14.06
N THR A 196 -13.14 -6.09 -15.06
CA THR A 196 -13.28 -7.24 -15.98
C THR A 196 -12.06 -8.16 -15.99
N GLY A 197 -10.98 -7.80 -15.29
CA GLY A 197 -9.74 -8.57 -15.28
C GLY A 197 -9.81 -9.91 -14.55
N THR A 198 -8.81 -10.76 -14.78
CA THR A 198 -8.54 -11.92 -13.94
C THR A 198 -8.23 -11.49 -12.51
N ILE A 199 -8.25 -12.41 -11.55
CA ILE A 199 -7.89 -12.05 -10.18
C ILE A 199 -6.47 -11.49 -10.06
N GLU A 200 -5.52 -11.99 -10.85
CA GLU A 200 -4.17 -11.45 -10.93
C GLU A 200 -4.18 -10.02 -11.47
N THR A 201 -4.87 -9.78 -12.59
CA THR A 201 -4.98 -8.46 -13.21
C THR A 201 -5.66 -7.45 -12.27
N ARG A 202 -6.72 -7.84 -11.58
CA ARG A 202 -7.44 -7.02 -10.59
C ARG A 202 -6.56 -6.69 -9.39
N THR A 203 -5.81 -7.68 -8.89
CA THR A 203 -4.85 -7.49 -7.79
C THR A 203 -3.74 -6.52 -8.20
N ASN A 204 -3.18 -6.69 -9.40
CA ASN A 204 -2.13 -5.81 -9.91
C ASN A 204 -2.64 -4.38 -10.14
N ALA A 205 -3.88 -4.22 -10.62
CA ALA A 205 -4.51 -2.90 -10.74
C ALA A 205 -4.74 -2.23 -9.39
N ALA A 206 -5.19 -2.96 -8.37
CA ALA A 206 -5.32 -2.45 -7.01
C ALA A 206 -3.96 -2.04 -6.41
N ALA A 207 -2.93 -2.86 -6.60
CA ALA A 207 -1.55 -2.56 -6.19
C ALA A 207 -0.99 -1.32 -6.92
N ALA A 208 -1.34 -1.12 -8.19
CA ALA A 208 -0.96 0.07 -8.95
C ALA A 208 -1.61 1.31 -8.35
N PHE A 209 -2.92 1.28 -8.05
CA PHE A 209 -3.58 2.39 -7.35
C PHE A 209 -2.98 2.66 -5.97
N PHE A 210 -2.68 1.62 -5.20
CA PHE A 210 -2.01 1.74 -3.91
C PHE A 210 -0.67 2.48 -4.04
N THR A 211 0.20 2.03 -4.94
CA THR A 211 1.56 2.58 -5.10
C THR A 211 1.56 3.97 -5.73
N LEU A 212 0.63 4.27 -6.65
CA LEU A 212 0.44 5.61 -7.23
C LEU A 212 -0.10 6.60 -6.19
N SER A 213 -1.00 6.16 -5.31
CA SER A 213 -1.60 7.00 -4.26
C SER A 213 -0.63 7.40 -3.14
N ALA A 214 0.61 6.91 -3.15
CA ALA A 214 1.67 7.42 -2.28
C ALA A 214 1.90 8.93 -2.49
N LEU A 215 1.71 9.44 -3.71
CA LEU A 215 1.84 10.86 -4.05
C LEU A 215 0.50 11.62 -3.88
N ASP A 216 0.50 12.75 -3.19
CA ASP A 216 -0.72 13.52 -2.89
C ASP A 216 -1.47 14.01 -4.13
N SER A 217 -0.75 14.45 -5.18
CA SER A 217 -1.37 14.87 -6.45
C SER A 217 -2.17 13.74 -7.09
N ASN A 218 -1.64 12.51 -7.02
CA ASN A 218 -2.28 11.33 -7.57
C ASN A 218 -3.53 10.92 -6.76
N LYS A 219 -3.52 11.10 -5.43
CA LYS A 219 -4.69 10.81 -4.58
C LYS A 219 -5.92 11.59 -5.03
N ALA A 220 -5.75 12.87 -5.35
CA ALA A 220 -6.84 13.73 -5.82
C ALA A 220 -7.35 13.32 -7.22
N LEU A 221 -6.44 12.96 -8.12
CA LEU A 221 -6.76 12.53 -9.48
C LEU A 221 -7.52 11.19 -9.47
N ILE A 222 -6.97 10.17 -8.81
CA ILE A 222 -7.58 8.83 -8.68
C ILE A 222 -8.93 8.92 -7.96
N GLY A 223 -9.04 9.75 -6.92
CA GLY A 223 -10.30 9.94 -6.20
C GLY A 223 -11.41 10.52 -7.10
N LYS A 224 -11.08 11.39 -8.05
CA LYS A 224 -12.06 12.00 -8.98
C LYS A 224 -12.47 11.07 -10.12
N SER A 225 -11.73 9.99 -10.41
CA SER A 225 -11.99 9.13 -11.56
C SER A 225 -13.13 8.12 -11.35
N GLY A 226 -13.56 7.90 -10.10
CA GLY A 226 -14.49 6.83 -9.75
C GLY A 226 -13.83 5.51 -9.36
N ALA A 227 -12.50 5.45 -9.30
CA ALA A 227 -11.76 4.25 -8.87
C ALA A 227 -12.12 3.79 -7.44
N MET A 228 -12.54 4.72 -6.56
CA MET A 228 -12.94 4.41 -5.19
C MET A 228 -14.05 3.35 -5.13
N LYS A 229 -15.10 3.48 -5.94
CA LYS A 229 -16.21 2.53 -5.97
C LYS A 229 -15.74 1.12 -6.39
N LEU A 230 -14.91 1.03 -7.43
CA LEU A 230 -14.40 -0.26 -7.92
C LEU A 230 -13.49 -0.95 -6.90
N LEU A 231 -12.67 -0.19 -6.17
CA LEU A 231 -11.86 -0.72 -5.07
C LEU A 231 -12.77 -1.25 -3.94
N LEU A 232 -13.87 -0.56 -3.62
CA LEU A 232 -14.83 -1.01 -2.61
C LEU A 232 -15.59 -2.27 -3.05
N ASP A 233 -15.94 -2.40 -4.32
CA ASP A 233 -16.59 -3.60 -4.85
C ASP A 233 -15.66 -4.81 -4.72
N LEU A 234 -14.38 -4.66 -5.06
CA LEU A 234 -13.37 -5.71 -4.88
C LEU A 234 -13.10 -6.01 -3.39
N LEU A 235 -13.19 -5.01 -2.51
CA LEU A 235 -13.12 -5.21 -1.05
C LEU A 235 -14.31 -6.04 -0.55
N GLU A 236 -15.52 -5.78 -1.07
CA GLU A 236 -16.74 -6.50 -0.71
C GLU A 236 -16.69 -7.96 -1.15
N GLU A 237 -16.20 -8.24 -2.36
CA GLU A 237 -15.96 -9.60 -2.86
C GLU A 237 -15.01 -10.40 -1.95
N GLY A 238 -13.96 -9.75 -1.43
CA GLY A 238 -13.14 -10.33 -0.37
C GLY A 238 -12.06 -11.31 -0.83
N HIS A 239 -11.57 -11.21 -2.07
CA HIS A 239 -10.55 -12.15 -2.55
C HIS A 239 -9.22 -11.99 -1.78
N PRO A 240 -8.67 -13.04 -1.13
CA PRO A 240 -7.53 -12.93 -0.21
C PRO A 240 -6.29 -12.25 -0.79
N LEU A 241 -5.98 -12.52 -2.07
CA LEU A 241 -4.81 -11.95 -2.74
C LEU A 241 -4.91 -10.43 -2.96
N ALA A 242 -6.12 -9.87 -3.09
CA ALA A 242 -6.32 -8.46 -3.41
C ALA A 242 -6.58 -7.60 -2.17
N MET A 243 -7.10 -8.19 -1.09
CA MET A 243 -7.62 -7.45 0.07
C MET A 243 -6.64 -6.44 0.66
N LYS A 244 -5.36 -6.83 0.79
CA LYS A 244 -4.33 -5.97 1.39
C LYS A 244 -4.04 -4.75 0.52
N ASP A 245 -3.88 -4.93 -0.78
CA ASP A 245 -3.60 -3.84 -1.70
C ASP A 245 -4.80 -2.91 -1.85
N VAL A 246 -6.01 -3.48 -1.90
CA VAL A 246 -7.27 -2.74 -1.94
C VAL A 246 -7.44 -1.87 -0.69
N ALA A 247 -7.30 -2.47 0.50
CA ALA A 247 -7.39 -1.72 1.76
C ALA A 247 -6.33 -0.62 1.83
N SER A 248 -5.10 -0.90 1.39
CA SER A 248 -4.01 0.07 1.38
C SER A 248 -4.25 1.23 0.39
N ALA A 249 -4.81 0.93 -0.79
CA ALA A 249 -5.21 1.94 -1.77
C ALA A 249 -6.31 2.85 -1.19
N ILE A 250 -7.38 2.27 -0.64
CA ILE A 250 -8.48 3.03 -0.02
C ILE A 250 -7.96 3.90 1.13
N PHE A 251 -7.09 3.33 1.99
CA PHE A 251 -6.47 4.06 3.08
C PHE A 251 -5.72 5.30 2.58
N ASN A 252 -4.80 5.13 1.62
CA ASN A 252 -4.01 6.22 1.07
C ASN A 252 -4.89 7.30 0.42
N LEU A 253 -5.90 6.88 -0.37
CA LEU A 253 -6.82 7.81 -1.02
C LEU A 253 -7.61 8.63 0.01
N CYS A 254 -8.05 8.03 1.12
CA CYS A 254 -8.83 8.67 2.17
C CYS A 254 -8.02 9.58 3.10
N VAL A 255 -6.70 9.69 2.93
CA VAL A 255 -5.90 10.75 3.58
C VAL A 255 -6.40 12.13 3.13
N ILE A 256 -6.80 12.27 1.86
CA ILE A 256 -7.39 13.49 1.30
C ILE A 256 -8.85 13.62 1.74
N HIS A 257 -9.23 14.80 2.25
CA HIS A 257 -10.55 15.06 2.82
C HIS A 257 -11.70 14.84 1.83
N GLU A 258 -11.56 15.32 0.60
CA GLU A 258 -12.57 15.19 -0.46
C GLU A 258 -12.83 13.72 -0.81
N ASN A 259 -11.79 12.87 -0.72
CA ASN A 259 -11.90 11.45 -0.98
C ASN A 259 -12.62 10.70 0.13
N LYS A 260 -12.57 11.18 1.38
CA LYS A 260 -13.38 10.60 2.47
C LYS A 260 -14.87 10.74 2.14
N ALA A 261 -15.29 11.92 1.71
CA ALA A 261 -16.68 12.16 1.32
C ALA A 261 -17.09 11.29 0.11
N ARG A 262 -16.18 11.06 -0.85
CA ARG A 262 -16.40 10.11 -1.97
C ARG A 262 -16.57 8.68 -1.47
N ALA A 263 -15.64 8.19 -0.65
CA ALA A 263 -15.69 6.84 -0.09
C ALA A 263 -17.00 6.60 0.69
N VAL A 264 -17.43 7.55 1.51
CA VAL A 264 -18.70 7.45 2.24
C VAL A 264 -19.90 7.42 1.29
N ARG A 265 -19.90 8.23 0.22
CA ARG A 265 -20.96 8.18 -0.80
C ARG A 265 -20.98 6.87 -1.57
N ASP A 266 -19.81 6.29 -1.84
CA ASP A 266 -19.64 5.04 -2.59
C ASP A 266 -19.91 3.78 -1.73
N GLY A 267 -20.31 3.95 -0.47
CA GLY A 267 -20.74 2.86 0.42
C GLY A 267 -19.63 2.23 1.27
N ALA A 268 -18.49 2.91 1.44
CA ALA A 268 -17.34 2.35 2.17
C ALA A 268 -17.69 1.90 3.59
N VAL A 269 -18.53 2.65 4.29
CA VAL A 269 -18.85 2.40 5.70
C VAL A 269 -19.54 1.05 5.86
N LYS A 270 -20.60 0.79 5.08
CA LYS A 270 -21.27 -0.52 5.04
C LYS A 270 -20.30 -1.67 4.79
N VAL A 271 -19.52 -1.61 3.71
CA VAL A 271 -18.59 -2.69 3.34
C VAL A 271 -17.59 -2.97 4.46
N ILE A 272 -16.98 -1.90 5.00
CA ILE A 272 -15.94 -1.99 6.03
C ILE A 272 -16.49 -2.55 7.34
N VAL A 273 -17.63 -2.04 7.82
CA VAL A 273 -18.25 -2.51 9.07
C VAL A 273 -18.61 -3.99 8.97
N MET A 274 -19.20 -4.43 7.86
CA MET A 274 -19.57 -5.84 7.67
C MET A 274 -18.34 -6.77 7.65
N LYS A 275 -17.24 -6.36 7.01
CA LYS A 275 -15.98 -7.15 7.01
C LYS A 275 -15.34 -7.20 8.39
N ILE A 276 -15.32 -6.09 9.14
CA ILE A 276 -14.82 -6.06 10.52
C ILE A 276 -15.64 -6.98 11.42
N MET A 277 -16.98 -6.93 11.32
CA MET A 277 -17.86 -7.81 12.10
C MET A 277 -17.64 -9.30 11.77
N SER A 278 -17.26 -9.60 10.52
CA SER A 278 -16.90 -10.95 10.07
C SER A 278 -15.47 -11.37 10.42
N GLY A 279 -14.70 -10.50 11.08
CA GLY A 279 -13.30 -10.78 11.47
C GLY A 279 -12.29 -10.75 10.33
N VAL A 280 -12.63 -10.17 9.17
CA VAL A 280 -11.78 -10.15 7.98
C VAL A 280 -10.99 -8.86 7.92
N HIS A 281 -9.64 -8.95 7.92
CA HIS A 281 -8.71 -7.79 7.79
C HIS A 281 -9.03 -6.64 8.77
N VAL A 282 -9.36 -6.99 10.03
CA VAL A 282 -9.83 -6.05 11.05
C VAL A 282 -8.86 -4.88 11.25
N ASP A 283 -7.55 -5.17 11.28
CA ASP A 283 -6.52 -4.18 11.58
C ASP A 283 -6.48 -3.07 10.52
N GLU A 284 -6.42 -3.43 9.24
CA GLU A 284 -6.40 -2.49 8.11
C GLU A 284 -7.71 -1.71 8.03
N LEU A 285 -8.84 -2.42 8.14
CA LEU A 285 -10.17 -1.85 7.96
C LEU A 285 -10.57 -0.89 9.09
N LEU A 286 -10.16 -1.15 10.33
CA LEU A 286 -10.35 -0.22 11.45
C LEU A 286 -9.64 1.10 11.23
N ALA A 287 -8.45 1.08 10.63
CA ALA A 287 -7.70 2.31 10.34
C ALA A 287 -8.44 3.18 9.30
N ILE A 288 -9.02 2.56 8.28
CA ILE A 288 -9.86 3.24 7.28
C ILE A 288 -11.13 3.78 7.94
N LEU A 289 -11.83 2.96 8.72
CA LEU A 289 -13.06 3.37 9.41
C LEU A 289 -12.82 4.54 10.37
N ALA A 290 -11.68 4.55 11.08
CA ALA A 290 -11.28 5.65 11.93
C ALA A 290 -11.07 6.95 11.14
N MET A 291 -10.48 6.91 9.95
CA MET A 291 -10.37 8.09 9.09
C MET A 291 -11.73 8.58 8.58
N LEU A 292 -12.60 7.66 8.15
CA LEU A 292 -13.94 7.98 7.65
C LEU A 292 -14.86 8.52 8.75
N SER A 293 -14.65 8.14 10.02
CA SER A 293 -15.42 8.63 11.16
C SER A 293 -15.34 10.15 11.37
N SER A 294 -14.42 10.85 10.70
CA SER A 294 -14.40 12.32 10.65
C SER A 294 -15.54 12.94 9.82
N HIS A 295 -16.27 12.12 9.05
CA HIS A 295 -17.41 12.55 8.23
C HIS A 295 -18.73 12.19 8.92
N GLN A 296 -19.62 13.17 9.13
CA GLN A 296 -20.87 13.00 9.91
C GLN A 296 -21.72 11.81 9.45
N LYS A 297 -22.02 11.72 8.15
CA LYS A 297 -22.79 10.59 7.58
C LYS A 297 -22.17 9.21 7.90
N ALA A 298 -20.84 9.13 7.97
CA ALA A 298 -20.18 7.87 8.30
C ALA A 298 -20.43 7.47 9.76
N VAL A 299 -20.44 8.44 10.67
CA VAL A 299 -20.68 8.21 12.10
C VAL A 299 -22.07 7.65 12.34
N GLU A 300 -23.08 8.23 11.69
CA GLU A 300 -24.48 7.76 11.73
C GLU A 300 -24.58 6.34 11.19
N GLU A 301 -24.03 6.08 10.01
CA GLU A 301 -24.07 4.78 9.36
C GLU A 301 -23.33 3.69 10.17
N ILE A 302 -22.18 3.99 10.79
CA ILE A 302 -21.49 3.07 11.71
C ILE A 302 -22.40 2.71 12.89
N GLY A 303 -23.10 3.70 13.44
CA GLY A 303 -24.03 3.50 14.55
C GLY A 303 -25.20 2.60 14.20
N ASP A 304 -25.75 2.75 12.99
CA ASP A 304 -26.95 2.03 12.54
C ASP A 304 -26.65 0.60 12.08
N LEU A 305 -25.43 0.34 11.59
CA LEU A 305 -24.96 -0.99 11.21
C LEU A 305 -24.50 -1.85 12.40
N GLY A 306 -24.75 -1.42 13.65
CA GLY A 306 -24.32 -2.16 14.84
C GLY A 306 -22.81 -2.05 15.12
N GLY A 307 -22.14 -1.03 14.58
CA GLY A 307 -20.71 -0.83 14.77
C GLY A 307 -20.33 -0.56 16.24
N VAL A 308 -21.18 0.11 17.02
CA VAL A 308 -20.86 0.45 18.42
C VAL A 308 -20.60 -0.78 19.30
N PRO A 309 -21.50 -1.78 19.42
CA PRO A 309 -21.21 -3.02 20.12
C PRO A 309 -19.99 -3.76 19.58
N CYS A 310 -19.79 -3.78 18.26
CA CYS A 310 -18.65 -4.44 17.65
C CYS A 310 -17.32 -3.80 18.05
N LEU A 311 -17.22 -2.47 18.03
CA LEU A 311 -16.01 -1.74 18.40
C LEU A 311 -15.68 -1.91 19.88
N LEU A 312 -16.70 -1.90 20.75
CA LEU A 312 -16.53 -2.15 22.19
C LEU A 312 -16.01 -3.57 22.45
N ARG A 313 -16.57 -4.56 21.75
CA ARG A 313 -16.08 -5.95 21.80
C ARG A 313 -14.61 -6.05 21.39
N ILE A 314 -14.22 -5.39 20.29
CA ILE A 314 -12.81 -5.37 19.84
C ILE A 314 -11.90 -4.74 20.90
N ILE A 315 -12.33 -3.68 21.59
CA ILE A 315 -11.53 -3.07 22.68
C ILE A 315 -11.27 -4.08 23.81
N ARG A 316 -12.28 -4.89 24.16
CA ARG A 316 -12.15 -5.91 25.22
C ARG A 316 -11.25 -7.08 24.82
N GLU A 317 -11.40 -7.56 23.57
CA GLU A 317 -10.84 -8.84 23.12
C GLU A 317 -9.49 -8.70 22.42
N SER A 318 -9.19 -7.54 21.82
CA SER A 318 -7.97 -7.37 21.04
C SER A 318 -6.75 -7.16 21.92
N ASN A 319 -5.64 -7.80 21.57
CA ASN A 319 -4.31 -7.51 22.14
C ASN A 319 -3.55 -6.43 21.37
N CYS A 320 -4.13 -5.87 20.29
CA CYS A 320 -3.50 -4.86 19.46
C CYS A 320 -3.89 -3.46 19.93
N GLU A 321 -2.93 -2.74 20.53
CA GLU A 321 -3.14 -1.38 21.02
C GLU A 321 -3.60 -0.41 19.92
N ARG A 322 -3.13 -0.61 18.67
CA ARG A 322 -3.58 0.19 17.51
C ARG A 322 -5.07 0.00 17.24
N ASN A 323 -5.57 -1.23 17.35
CA ASN A 323 -6.99 -1.53 17.13
C ASN A 323 -7.85 -0.92 18.23
N LYS A 324 -7.43 -1.04 19.50
CA LYS A 324 -8.12 -0.39 20.62
C LYS A 324 -8.16 1.13 20.44
N GLU A 325 -7.04 1.73 20.04
CA GLU A 325 -6.94 3.17 19.77
C GLU A 325 -7.88 3.61 18.62
N ASN A 326 -7.91 2.86 17.52
CA ASN A 326 -8.82 3.15 16.41
C ASN A 326 -10.29 3.01 16.84
N CYS A 327 -10.63 1.94 17.56
CA CYS A 327 -12.00 1.72 18.04
C CYS A 327 -12.47 2.85 18.95
N ILE A 328 -11.67 3.22 19.96
CA ILE A 328 -12.04 4.31 20.87
C ILE A 328 -12.06 5.66 20.16
N ALA A 329 -11.27 5.84 19.10
CA ALA A 329 -11.33 7.02 18.27
C ALA A 329 -12.67 7.17 17.54
N ILE A 330 -13.17 6.08 16.95
CA ILE A 330 -14.46 6.05 16.28
C ILE A 330 -15.59 6.27 17.31
N LEU A 331 -15.56 5.52 18.43
CA LEU A 331 -16.57 5.64 19.49
C LEU A 331 -16.62 7.03 20.12
N HIS A 332 -15.47 7.70 20.27
CA HIS A 332 -15.43 9.08 20.74
C HIS A 332 -16.16 10.00 19.77
N THR A 333 -15.92 9.87 18.46
CA THR A 333 -16.62 10.67 17.46
C THR A 333 -18.11 10.35 17.38
N ILE A 334 -18.52 9.10 17.54
CA ILE A 334 -19.94 8.71 17.68
C ILE A 334 -20.54 9.37 18.92
N CYS A 335 -19.89 9.26 20.08
CA CYS A 335 -20.37 9.85 21.32
C CYS A 335 -20.54 11.38 21.22
N LEU A 336 -19.70 12.05 20.44
CA LEU A 336 -19.82 13.49 20.19
C LEU A 336 -21.06 13.87 19.36
N ASN A 337 -21.39 13.07 18.35
CA ASN A 337 -22.34 13.48 17.31
C ASN A 337 -23.70 12.74 17.40
N ASP A 338 -23.75 11.57 18.03
CA ASP A 338 -24.95 10.75 18.12
C ASP A 338 -25.23 10.34 19.58
N ARG A 339 -26.20 11.05 20.19
CA ARG A 339 -26.64 10.80 21.57
C ARG A 339 -27.44 9.51 21.72
N THR A 340 -28.01 8.96 20.64
CA THR A 340 -28.82 7.74 20.71
C THR A 340 -27.98 6.54 21.15
N LYS A 341 -26.67 6.56 20.86
CA LYS A 341 -25.73 5.49 21.21
C LYS A 341 -25.19 5.60 22.65
N TRP A 342 -25.52 6.65 23.41
CA TRP A 342 -25.03 6.83 24.78
C TRP A 342 -25.53 5.76 25.75
N LYS A 343 -26.75 5.24 25.53
CA LYS A 343 -27.30 4.15 26.33
C LYS A 343 -26.40 2.91 26.25
N THR A 344 -26.07 2.48 25.03
CA THR A 344 -25.18 1.34 24.78
C THR A 344 -23.80 1.53 25.41
N LEU A 345 -23.23 2.74 25.31
CA LEU A 345 -21.93 3.04 25.94
C LEU A 345 -21.98 2.95 27.48
N ARG A 346 -23.09 3.38 28.11
CA ARG A 346 -23.27 3.27 29.57
C ARG A 346 -23.46 1.83 30.02
N GLU A 347 -24.26 1.06 29.30
CA GLU A 347 -24.50 -0.34 29.60
C GLU A 347 -23.20 -1.15 29.52
N GLU A 348 -22.40 -0.90 28.48
CA GLU A 348 -21.06 -1.49 28.34
C GLU A 348 -20.13 -1.11 29.49
N GLU A 349 -20.08 0.18 29.84
CA GLU A 349 -19.21 0.66 30.91
C GLU A 349 -19.62 0.08 32.27
N SER A 350 -20.93 0.00 32.54
CA SER A 350 -21.45 -0.60 33.77
C SER A 350 -21.19 -2.11 33.85
N ALA A 351 -21.23 -2.82 32.73
CA ALA A 351 -21.09 -4.27 32.71
C ALA A 351 -19.61 -4.71 32.76
N TYR A 352 -18.73 -4.02 32.03
CA TYR A 352 -17.36 -4.50 31.78
C TYR A 352 -16.26 -3.51 32.19
N GLY A 353 -16.59 -2.24 32.44
CA GLY A 353 -15.61 -1.18 32.67
C GLY A 353 -14.66 -0.95 31.49
N THR A 354 -15.10 -1.29 30.28
CA THR A 354 -14.26 -1.34 29.07
C THR A 354 -13.59 0.01 28.79
N ILE A 355 -14.32 1.11 28.93
CA ILE A 355 -13.81 2.45 28.62
C ILE A 355 -12.93 2.93 29.77
N SER A 356 -13.30 2.67 31.03
CA SER A 356 -12.45 2.99 32.19
C SER A 356 -11.13 2.24 32.19
N LYS A 357 -11.12 0.95 31.85
CA LYS A 357 -9.87 0.18 31.70
C LYS A 357 -8.96 0.82 30.66
N LEU A 358 -9.47 1.10 29.47
CA LEU A 358 -8.70 1.74 28.40
C LEU A 358 -8.21 3.15 28.77
N ALA A 359 -8.96 3.89 29.60
CA ALA A 359 -8.55 5.18 30.14
C ALA A 359 -7.36 5.09 31.11
N LEU A 360 -7.15 3.92 31.74
CA LEU A 360 -6.05 3.66 32.68
C LEU A 360 -4.83 3.03 32.00
N ASP A 361 -5.03 2.08 31.09
CA ASP A 361 -3.94 1.24 30.55
C ASP A 361 -3.58 1.53 29.08
N GLY A 362 -4.43 2.21 28.32
CA GLY A 362 -4.22 2.44 26.89
C GLY A 362 -3.08 3.39 26.53
N THR A 363 -2.86 3.56 25.22
CA THR A 363 -1.95 4.58 24.67
C THR A 363 -2.37 6.00 25.09
N SER A 364 -1.45 6.96 25.03
CA SER A 364 -1.75 8.36 25.36
C SER A 364 -2.95 8.93 24.58
N ARG A 365 -3.12 8.51 23.32
CA ARG A 365 -4.25 8.92 22.47
C ARG A 365 -5.54 8.17 22.82
N ALA A 366 -5.46 6.87 23.10
CA ALA A 366 -6.60 6.09 23.56
C ALA A 366 -7.15 6.63 24.89
N LYS A 367 -6.26 6.87 25.87
CA LYS A 367 -6.59 7.44 27.20
C LYS A 367 -7.33 8.74 27.10
N ARG A 368 -6.84 9.69 26.30
CA ARG A 368 -7.48 11.00 26.12
C ARG A 368 -8.91 10.87 25.62
N LYS A 369 -9.13 9.98 24.65
CA LYS A 369 -10.45 9.77 24.04
C LYS A 369 -11.40 8.98 24.95
N ALA A 370 -10.90 7.97 25.64
CA ALA A 370 -11.66 7.22 26.63
C ALA A 370 -12.15 8.15 27.76
N ASN A 371 -11.26 8.97 28.33
CA ASN A 371 -11.64 9.96 29.33
C ASN A 371 -12.67 10.96 28.80
N GLY A 372 -12.51 11.44 27.56
CA GLY A 372 -13.49 12.32 26.91
C GLY A 372 -14.90 11.71 26.79
N ILE A 373 -15.00 10.40 26.53
CA ILE A 373 -16.29 9.69 26.55
C ILE A 373 -16.84 9.63 27.97
N LEU A 374 -16.04 9.18 28.95
CA LEU A 374 -16.46 9.01 30.34
C LEU A 374 -16.98 10.33 30.96
N GLU A 375 -16.28 11.43 30.73
CA GLU A 375 -16.71 12.76 31.19
C GLU A 375 -18.07 13.16 30.62
N ARG A 376 -18.32 12.87 29.33
CA ARG A 376 -19.58 13.18 28.67
C ARG A 376 -20.72 12.33 29.22
N LEU A 377 -20.50 11.04 29.42
CA LEU A 377 -21.49 10.15 30.01
C LEU A 377 -21.85 10.58 31.44
N LYS A 378 -20.88 11.03 32.25
CA LYS A 378 -21.12 11.56 33.60
C LYS A 378 -21.95 12.86 33.60
N ARG A 379 -21.61 13.82 32.74
CA ARG A 379 -22.37 15.09 32.63
C ARG A 379 -23.83 14.86 32.24
N ALA A 380 -24.09 13.87 31.39
CA ALA A 380 -25.45 13.51 30.96
C ALA A 380 -26.34 13.08 32.13
N VAL A 381 -25.80 12.25 33.02
CA VAL A 381 -26.52 11.71 34.18
C VAL A 381 -26.91 12.84 35.15
N ASN A 382 -26.01 13.80 35.36
CA ASN A 382 -26.28 14.94 36.25
C ASN A 382 -27.40 15.85 35.72
N LEU A 383 -27.57 15.96 34.39
CA LEU A 383 -28.65 16.74 33.78
C LEU A 383 -30.03 16.05 33.88
N THR A 384 -30.08 14.72 33.87
CA THR A 384 -31.33 13.96 34.04
C THR A 384 -31.79 13.84 35.49
N HIS A 385 -30.91 14.11 36.47
CA HIS A 385 -31.27 14.13 37.90
C HIS A 385 -31.64 15.52 38.43
N THR A 386 -31.48 16.58 37.62
CA THR A 386 -31.76 17.98 38.00
C THR A 386 -32.94 18.61 37.23
N ALA A 387 -33.56 17.86 36.33
CA ALA A 387 -34.82 18.19 35.64
C ALA A 387 -35.91 17.23 36.11
#